data_AF-A0A7Y7WRI4-F1
#
_entry.id   AF-A0A7Y7WRI4-F1
#
_cell.length_a   1.000
_cell.length_b   1.000
_cell.length_c   1.000
_cell.angle_alpha   90.00
_cell.angle_beta   90.00
_cell.angle_gamma   90.00
#
_symmetry.space_group_name_H-M   'P 1'
#
loop_
_entity.id
_entity.type
_entity.pdbx_description
1 polymer ?
#
loop_
_entity_poly.entity_id
_entity_poly.type
_entity_poly.pdbx_seq_one_letter_code
_entity_poly.pdbx_strand_id
1 'polypeptide(L)'
;MPSKIPDSPRGGRAETAFREAFDRLKRGNPNLLPKGARVTQNNVAREAGLDPSALKKARFPTLIEEIQHWIDQYGDQQPRSPSQSIYAQRNRNRTLREQIEALKSQRDNALALLVEADSKILELTMENQRLQATKPKSNISRLGG
;
A
#
# COMPACT_ATOMS: atom_id res chain seq x y z
N MET A 1 -5.80 -60.40 -13.74
CA MET A 1 -6.32 -59.01 -13.61
C MET A 1 -5.15 -58.10 -13.27
N PRO A 2 -4.53 -57.36 -14.20
CA PRO A 2 -3.49 -56.43 -13.84
C PRO A 2 -4.09 -55.06 -13.49
N SER A 3 -3.79 -54.64 -12.26
CA SER A 3 -4.25 -53.43 -11.61
C SER A 3 -3.74 -52.16 -12.28
N LYS A 4 -4.65 -51.20 -12.42
CA LYS A 4 -4.47 -49.87 -13.00
C LYS A 4 -3.53 -49.03 -12.11
N ILE A 5 -2.32 -48.75 -12.58
CA ILE A 5 -1.39 -47.80 -11.94
C ILE A 5 -1.93 -46.37 -12.17
N PRO A 6 -2.02 -45.51 -11.13
CA PRO A 6 -2.56 -44.16 -11.30
C PRO A 6 -1.59 -43.28 -12.08
N ASP A 7 -2.17 -42.51 -13.01
CA ASP A 7 -1.52 -41.56 -13.91
C ASP A 7 -0.76 -40.49 -13.12
N SER A 8 0.57 -40.49 -13.23
CA SER A 8 1.44 -39.48 -12.62
C SER A 8 1.49 -38.24 -13.53
N PRO A 9 1.29 -37.00 -13.04
CA PRO A 9 1.10 -35.85 -13.90
C PRO A 9 2.37 -35.56 -14.70
N ARG A 10 2.23 -35.25 -15.99
CA ARG A 10 3.31 -34.94 -16.95
C ARG A 10 4.06 -33.62 -16.60
N GLY A 11 4.79 -33.59 -15.49
CA GLY A 11 5.56 -32.43 -15.00
C GLY A 11 7.05 -32.68 -14.72
N GLY A 12 7.54 -33.92 -14.83
CA GLY A 12 8.76 -34.35 -14.12
C GLY A 12 10.13 -33.76 -14.49
N ARG A 13 10.28 -32.99 -15.58
CA ARG A 13 11.57 -32.38 -15.96
C ARG A 13 11.55 -30.85 -15.93
N ALA A 14 10.54 -30.24 -16.55
CA ALA A 14 10.42 -28.79 -16.58
C ALA A 14 10.13 -28.21 -15.19
N GLU A 15 9.24 -28.85 -14.41
CA GLU A 15 8.95 -28.39 -13.06
C GLU A 15 10.17 -28.49 -12.15
N THR A 16 10.92 -29.59 -12.23
CA THR A 16 12.16 -29.81 -11.49
C THR A 16 13.19 -28.72 -11.81
N ALA A 17 13.39 -28.41 -13.09
CA ALA A 17 14.30 -27.33 -13.51
C ALA A 17 13.89 -25.96 -12.94
N PHE A 18 12.59 -25.63 -12.94
CA PHE A 18 12.12 -24.39 -12.34
C PHE A 18 12.28 -24.39 -10.81
N ARG A 19 12.05 -25.52 -10.14
CA ARG A 19 12.23 -25.65 -8.70
C ARG A 19 13.69 -25.49 -8.29
N GLU A 20 14.61 -26.12 -9.01
CA GLU A 20 16.04 -25.95 -8.79
C GLU A 20 16.52 -24.52 -9.06
N ALA A 21 16.02 -23.90 -10.13
CA ALA A 21 16.31 -22.50 -10.45
C ALA A 21 15.82 -21.55 -9.35
N PHE A 22 14.60 -21.78 -8.85
CA PHE A 22 14.04 -21.04 -7.71
C PHE A 22 14.92 -21.19 -6.47
N ASP A 23 15.36 -22.41 -6.18
CA ASP A 23 16.27 -22.72 -5.09
C ASP A 23 17.64 -22.03 -5.19
N ARG A 24 18.23 -21.99 -6.39
CA ARG A 24 19.49 -21.25 -6.65
C ARG A 24 19.33 -19.76 -6.39
N LEU A 25 18.22 -19.17 -6.85
CA LEU A 25 17.94 -17.75 -6.66
C LEU A 25 17.69 -17.39 -5.19
N LYS A 26 17.00 -18.25 -4.43
CA LYS A 26 16.83 -18.07 -2.96
C LYS A 26 18.18 -18.03 -2.24
N ARG A 27 19.14 -18.86 -2.67
CA ARG A 27 20.50 -18.93 -2.09
C ARG A 27 21.46 -17.87 -2.65
N GLY A 28 21.01 -17.03 -3.60
CA GLY A 28 21.84 -16.01 -4.23
C GLY A 28 22.97 -16.58 -5.10
N ASN A 29 22.88 -17.84 -5.52
CA ASN A 29 23.88 -18.52 -6.36
C ASN A 29 23.27 -18.95 -7.71
N PRO A 30 22.87 -17.99 -8.57
CA PRO A 30 22.38 -18.29 -9.92
C PRO A 30 23.52 -18.79 -10.82
N ASN A 31 23.15 -19.65 -11.77
CA ASN A 31 24.03 -20.20 -12.79
C ASN A 31 23.92 -19.44 -14.12
N LEU A 32 22.72 -19.02 -14.51
CA LEU A 32 22.46 -18.36 -15.80
C LEU A 32 22.25 -16.84 -15.65
N LEU A 33 21.69 -16.41 -14.52
CA LEU A 33 21.55 -15.00 -14.19
C LEU A 33 22.77 -14.45 -13.43
N PRO A 34 23.01 -13.12 -13.46
CA PRO A 34 24.05 -12.50 -12.65
C PRO A 34 23.85 -12.76 -11.16
N LYS A 35 24.97 -12.87 -10.40
CA LYS A 35 24.92 -12.98 -8.94
C LYS A 35 24.13 -11.82 -8.34
N GLY A 36 23.30 -12.12 -7.34
CA GLY A 36 22.37 -11.15 -6.76
C GLY A 36 21.09 -10.90 -7.57
N ALA A 37 20.85 -11.66 -8.64
CA ALA A 37 19.57 -11.65 -9.33
C ALA A 37 18.41 -11.93 -8.37
N ARG A 38 17.36 -11.14 -8.49
CA ARG A 38 16.18 -11.25 -7.63
C ARG A 38 15.38 -12.50 -7.93
N VAL A 39 14.74 -13.05 -6.91
CA VAL A 39 13.70 -14.06 -7.09
C VAL A 39 12.46 -13.38 -7.66
N THR A 40 12.13 -13.71 -8.90
CA THR A 40 10.86 -13.38 -9.55
C THR A 40 10.47 -14.55 -10.44
N GLN A 41 9.19 -14.74 -10.73
CA GLN A 41 8.75 -15.81 -11.64
C GLN A 41 9.51 -15.79 -12.98
N ASN A 42 9.72 -14.60 -13.56
CA ASN A 42 10.47 -14.45 -14.81
C ASN A 42 11.94 -14.84 -14.68
N ASN A 43 12.57 -14.48 -13.56
CA ASN A 43 13.95 -14.84 -13.30
C ASN A 43 14.09 -16.34 -13.02
N VAL A 44 13.12 -16.96 -12.33
CA VAL A 44 13.09 -18.42 -12.15
C VAL A 44 13.03 -19.13 -13.50
N ALA A 45 12.22 -18.63 -14.45
CA ALA A 45 12.15 -19.20 -15.78
C ALA A 45 13.48 -19.05 -16.56
N ARG A 46 14.06 -17.84 -16.56
CA ARG A 46 15.35 -17.56 -17.22
C ARG A 46 16.50 -18.35 -16.61
N GLU A 47 16.50 -18.50 -15.29
CA GLU A 47 17.49 -19.28 -14.54
C GLU A 47 17.36 -20.79 -14.77
N ALA A 48 16.17 -21.26 -15.17
CA ALA A 48 15.95 -22.62 -15.68
C ALA A 48 16.30 -22.78 -17.18
N GLY A 49 16.78 -21.72 -17.84
CA GLY A 49 17.13 -21.71 -19.27
C GLY A 49 15.92 -21.60 -20.20
N LEU A 50 14.77 -21.15 -19.68
CA LEU A 50 13.53 -21.04 -20.42
C LEU A 50 13.03 -19.60 -20.51
N ASP A 51 12.23 -19.32 -21.53
CA ASP A 51 11.56 -18.03 -21.68
C ASP A 51 10.56 -17.80 -20.52
N PRO A 52 10.36 -16.56 -20.02
CA PRO A 52 9.38 -16.26 -18.97
C PRO A 52 7.98 -16.79 -19.24
N SER A 53 7.55 -16.87 -20.51
CA SER A 53 6.25 -17.41 -20.88
C SER A 53 6.13 -18.93 -20.66
N ALA A 54 7.21 -19.66 -20.38
CA ALA A 54 7.18 -21.09 -20.13
C ALA A 54 6.62 -21.46 -18.75
N LEU A 55 6.81 -20.58 -17.75
CA LEU A 55 6.33 -20.76 -16.38
C LEU A 55 4.93 -20.13 -16.23
N LYS A 56 3.88 -20.80 -16.71
CA LYS A 56 2.48 -20.30 -16.64
C LYS A 56 1.71 -20.92 -15.48
N LYS A 57 0.81 -20.13 -14.87
CA LYS A 57 -0.08 -20.56 -13.76
C LYS A 57 -0.92 -21.79 -14.12
N ALA A 58 -1.41 -21.86 -15.36
CA ALA A 58 -2.18 -23.01 -15.85
C ALA A 58 -1.40 -24.34 -15.82
N ARG A 59 -0.06 -24.31 -15.87
CA ARG A 59 0.79 -25.51 -15.91
C ARG A 59 1.45 -25.80 -14.57
N PHE A 60 1.83 -24.76 -13.82
CA PHE A 60 2.57 -24.89 -12.57
C PHE A 60 1.94 -24.01 -11.47
N PRO A 61 0.66 -24.24 -11.11
CA PRO A 61 -0.06 -23.36 -10.19
C PRO A 61 0.58 -23.32 -8.80
N THR A 62 0.92 -24.48 -8.24
CA THR A 62 1.57 -24.62 -6.92
C THR A 62 2.93 -23.95 -6.85
N LEU A 63 3.80 -24.19 -7.84
CA LEU A 63 5.12 -23.56 -7.88
C LEU A 63 5.02 -22.03 -7.97
N ILE A 64 4.07 -21.50 -8.75
CA ILE A 64 3.88 -20.05 -8.85
C ILE A 64 3.39 -19.46 -7.53
N GLU A 65 2.50 -20.15 -6.81
CA GLU A 65 2.05 -19.75 -5.48
C GLU A 65 3.21 -19.76 -4.47
N GLU A 66 4.07 -20.78 -4.49
CA GLU A 66 5.28 -20.84 -3.65
C GLU A 66 6.24 -19.68 -3.95
N ILE A 67 6.46 -19.36 -5.23
CA ILE A 67 7.30 -18.23 -5.65
C ILE A 67 6.70 -16.91 -5.16
N GLN A 68 5.39 -16.72 -5.32
CA GLN A 68 4.72 -15.49 -4.88
C GLN A 68 4.80 -15.34 -3.36
N HIS A 69 4.51 -16.41 -2.62
CA HIS A 69 4.62 -16.42 -1.16
C HIS A 69 6.04 -16.04 -0.71
N TRP A 70 7.07 -16.60 -1.36
CA TRP A 70 8.45 -16.24 -1.04
C TRP A 70 8.76 -14.76 -1.33
N ILE A 71 8.28 -14.22 -2.47
CA ILE A 71 8.45 -12.81 -2.83
C ILE A 71 7.79 -11.90 -1.79
N ASP A 72 6.59 -12.25 -1.32
CA ASP A 72 5.87 -11.45 -0.33
C ASP A 72 6.58 -11.46 1.04
N GLN A 73 7.18 -12.60 1.42
CA GLN A 73 7.90 -12.73 2.69
C GLN A 73 9.31 -12.11 2.68
N TYR A 74 10.04 -12.22 1.56
CA TYR A 74 11.48 -11.89 1.50
C TYR A 74 11.84 -10.83 0.45
N GLY A 75 10.89 -10.34 -0.34
CA GLY A 75 11.14 -9.44 -1.47
C GLY A 75 11.71 -8.08 -1.10
N ASP A 76 11.43 -7.60 0.12
CA ASP A 76 12.00 -6.35 0.64
C ASP A 76 13.46 -6.48 1.12
N GLN A 77 13.91 -7.72 1.39
CA GLN A 77 15.29 -8.00 1.79
C GLN A 77 16.25 -8.11 0.59
N GLN A 78 15.73 -8.23 -0.64
CA GLN A 78 16.57 -8.29 -1.83
C GLN A 78 16.95 -6.88 -2.34
N PRO A 79 18.21 -6.66 -2.78
CA PRO A 79 18.68 -5.35 -3.20
C PRO A 79 17.84 -4.75 -4.35
N ARG A 80 17.21 -3.59 -4.08
CA ARG A 80 16.68 -2.59 -5.04
C ARG A 80 17.38 -2.61 -6.40
N SER A 81 16.73 -2.89 -7.54
CA SER A 81 17.33 -2.38 -8.79
C SER A 81 17.28 -0.84 -8.73
N PRO A 82 18.35 -0.11 -9.11
CA PRO A 82 18.38 1.35 -9.00
C PRO A 82 17.21 2.07 -9.70
N SER A 83 16.74 1.49 -10.81
CA SER A 83 15.59 2.01 -11.56
C SER A 83 14.27 1.86 -10.80
N GLN A 84 14.03 0.70 -10.14
CA GLN A 84 12.81 0.48 -9.35
C GLN A 84 12.80 1.32 -8.07
N SER A 85 13.96 1.54 -7.42
CA SER A 85 14.03 2.43 -6.26
C SER A 85 13.69 3.87 -6.62
N ILE A 86 14.16 4.37 -7.76
CA ILE A 86 13.84 5.71 -8.27
C ILE A 86 12.33 5.83 -8.55
N TYR A 87 11.72 4.83 -9.19
CA TYR A 87 10.28 4.85 -9.47
C TYR A 87 9.45 4.82 -8.18
N ALA A 88 9.80 3.95 -7.23
CA ALA A 88 9.14 3.88 -5.93
C ALA A 88 9.28 5.20 -5.15
N GLN A 89 10.47 5.82 -5.19
CA GLN A 89 10.71 7.12 -4.55
C GLN A 89 9.88 8.23 -5.21
N ARG A 90 9.76 8.25 -6.54
CA ARG A 90 8.91 9.21 -7.26
C ARG A 90 7.44 9.07 -6.89
N ASN A 91 6.90 7.86 -6.84
CA ASN A 91 5.52 7.64 -6.42
C ASN A 91 5.29 8.08 -4.97
N ARG A 92 6.19 7.72 -4.05
CA ARG A 92 6.12 8.20 -2.65
C ARG A 92 6.13 9.73 -2.57
N ASN A 93 7.04 10.39 -3.28
CA ASN A 93 7.12 11.85 -3.30
C ASN A 93 5.85 12.50 -3.87
N ARG A 94 5.24 11.88 -4.89
CA ARG A 94 3.95 12.35 -5.42
C ARG A 94 2.85 12.24 -4.37
N THR A 95 2.70 11.08 -3.73
CA THR A 95 1.70 10.87 -2.69
C THR A 95 1.90 11.82 -1.50
N LEU A 96 3.15 12.05 -1.08
CA LEU A 96 3.45 13.01 -0.01
C LEU A 96 3.06 14.45 -0.39
N ARG A 97 3.29 14.86 -1.65
CA ARG A 97 2.86 16.18 -2.14
C ARG A 97 1.34 16.32 -2.12
N GLU A 98 0.63 15.30 -2.59
CA GLU A 98 -0.84 15.26 -2.58
C GLU A 98 -1.38 15.35 -1.13
N GLN A 99 -0.76 14.66 -0.17
CA GLN A 99 -1.11 14.76 1.25
C GLN A 99 -0.84 16.16 1.83
N ILE A 100 0.30 16.77 1.50
CA ILE A 100 0.63 18.13 1.96
C ILE A 100 -0.40 19.14 1.46
N GLU A 101 -0.78 19.07 0.18
CA GLU A 101 -1.79 19.97 -0.38
C GLU A 101 -3.18 19.74 0.24
N ALA A 102 -3.56 18.48 0.48
CA ALA A 102 -4.80 18.18 1.20
C ALA A 102 -4.80 18.77 2.62
N LEU A 103 -3.70 18.62 3.37
CA LEU A 103 -3.56 19.17 4.72
C LEU A 103 -3.57 20.71 4.72
N LYS A 104 -2.94 21.36 3.73
CA LYS A 104 -3.02 22.81 3.58
C LYS A 104 -4.45 23.28 3.34
N SER A 105 -5.18 22.62 2.44
CA SER A 105 -6.59 22.95 2.17
C SER A 105 -7.46 22.76 3.41
N GLN A 106 -7.28 21.67 4.16
CA GLN A 106 -7.99 21.44 5.42
C GLN A 106 -7.70 22.53 6.46
N ARG A 107 -6.43 22.92 6.61
CA ARG A 107 -6.02 24.01 7.49
C ARG A 107 -6.69 25.32 7.09
N ASP A 108 -6.63 25.68 5.81
CA ASP A 108 -7.15 26.96 5.32
C ASP A 108 -8.67 27.04 5.51
N ASN A 109 -9.39 25.94 5.27
CA ASN A 109 -10.82 25.84 5.56
C ASN A 109 -11.12 25.99 7.06
N ALA A 110 -10.35 25.32 7.92
CA ALA A 110 -10.53 25.44 9.37
C ALA A 110 -10.28 26.87 9.87
N LEU A 111 -9.28 27.56 9.32
CA LEU A 111 -9.01 28.96 9.65
C LEU A 111 -10.13 29.89 9.18
N ALA A 112 -10.68 29.65 7.98
CA ALA A 112 -11.82 30.43 7.49
C ALA A 112 -13.05 30.28 8.40
N LEU A 113 -13.38 29.05 8.82
CA LEU A 113 -14.47 28.78 9.75
C LEU A 113 -14.24 29.43 11.12
N LEU A 114 -13.00 29.47 11.60
CA LEU A 114 -12.65 30.10 12.87
C LEU A 114 -12.86 31.62 12.81
N VAL A 115 -12.43 32.26 11.71
CA VAL A 115 -12.67 33.70 11.48
C VAL A 115 -14.16 34.01 11.40
N GLU A 116 -14.94 33.16 10.72
CA GLU A 116 -16.40 33.30 10.65
C GLU A 116 -17.05 33.17 12.03
N ALA A 117 -16.63 32.20 12.84
CA ALA A 117 -17.12 32.01 14.19
C ALA A 117 -16.80 33.21 15.09
N ASP A 118 -15.57 33.74 15.04
CA ASP A 118 -15.17 34.93 15.79
C ASP A 118 -15.99 36.16 15.41
N SER A 119 -16.24 36.34 14.10
CA SER A 119 -17.11 37.41 13.60
C SER A 119 -18.53 37.27 14.14
N LYS A 120 -19.07 36.04 14.15
CA LYS A 120 -20.43 35.79 14.65
C LYS A 120 -20.54 35.97 16.15
N ILE A 121 -19.52 35.58 16.91
CA ILE A 121 -19.44 35.82 18.36
C ILE A 121 -19.49 37.32 18.65
N LEU A 122 -18.73 38.13 17.89
CA LEU A 122 -18.74 39.58 18.07
C LEU A 122 -20.13 40.17 17.78
N GLU A 123 -20.74 39.82 16.65
CA GLU A 123 -22.07 40.28 16.26
C GLU A 123 -23.12 39.94 17.33
N LEU A 124 -23.15 38.69 17.77
CA LEU A 124 -24.09 38.22 18.79
C LEU A 124 -23.82 38.86 20.14
N THR A 125 -22.56 39.13 20.50
CA THR A 125 -22.21 39.81 21.75
C THR A 125 -22.71 41.24 21.74
N MET A 126 -22.51 41.97 20.64
CA MET A 126 -23.02 43.34 20.48
C MET A 126 -24.54 43.39 20.54
N GLU A 127 -25.21 42.47 19.85
CA GLU A 127 -26.67 42.40 19.86
C GLU A 127 -27.20 42.04 21.26
N ASN A 128 -26.55 41.11 21.97
CA ASN A 128 -26.94 40.78 23.34
C ASN A 128 -26.81 42.02 24.26
N GLN A 129 -25.71 42.77 24.17
CA GLN A 129 -25.53 44.01 24.93
C GLN A 129 -26.63 45.03 24.62
N ARG A 130 -26.97 45.22 23.34
CA ARG A 130 -28.05 46.12 22.90
C ARG A 130 -29.41 45.69 23.48
N LEU A 131 -29.71 44.39 23.43
CA LEU A 131 -30.94 43.84 23.99
C LEU A 131 -31.00 43.97 25.51
N GLN A 132 -29.89 43.76 26.21
CA GLN A 132 -29.83 43.94 27.67
C GLN A 132 -30.03 45.41 28.07
N ALA A 133 -29.47 46.36 27.31
CA ALA A 133 -29.65 47.79 27.56
C ALA A 133 -31.09 48.27 27.32
N THR A 134 -31.82 47.61 26.42
CA THR A 134 -33.23 47.93 26.13
C THR A 134 -34.23 47.20 27.04
N LYS A 135 -33.76 46.28 27.90
CA LYS A 135 -34.65 45.64 28.87
C LYS A 135 -35.17 46.67 29.87
N PRO A 136 -36.49 46.73 30.10
CA PRO A 136 -37.04 47.55 31.18
C PRO A 136 -36.54 47.03 32.54
N LYS A 137 -36.35 47.93 33.51
CA LYS A 137 -36.03 47.55 34.89
C LYS A 137 -37.11 46.58 35.39
N SER A 138 -36.71 45.38 35.79
CA SER A 138 -37.62 44.39 36.35
C SER A 138 -38.15 44.87 37.69
N ASN A 139 -39.44 45.21 37.77
CA ASN A 139 -40.14 45.57 39.01
C ASN A 139 -40.49 44.35 39.88
N ILE A 140 -39.86 43.20 39.62
CA ILE A 140 -40.18 41.94 40.29
C ILE A 140 -39.33 41.87 41.56
N SER A 141 -39.89 42.34 42.66
CA SER A 141 -39.41 42.01 44.00
C SER A 141 -39.61 40.52 44.20
N ARG A 142 -38.53 39.77 44.47
CA ARG A 142 -38.67 38.40 44.99
C ARG A 142 -39.28 38.53 46.38
N LEU A 143 -40.59 38.31 46.48
CA LEU A 143 -41.22 38.02 47.76
C LEU A 143 -40.62 36.70 48.25
N GLY A 144 -40.04 36.78 49.44
CA GLY A 144 -39.15 35.76 49.99
C GLY A 144 -39.79 34.40 50.22
N GLY A 145 -38.88 33.44 50.38
CA GLY A 145 -39.08 32.08 50.89
C GLY A 145 -37.70 31.53 51.20
#